data_AF-A0A358PCS9-F1
#
_entry.id   AF-A0A358PCS9-F1
#
_cell.length_a   1.000
_cell.length_b   1.000
_cell.length_c   1.000
_cell.angle_alpha   90.00
_cell.angle_beta   90.00
_cell.angle_gamma   90.00
#
_symmetry.space_group_name_H-M   'P 1'
#
loop_
_entity.id
_entity.type
_entity.pdbx_description
1 polymer ?
#
loop_
_entity_poly.entity_id
_entity_poly.type
_entity_poly.pdbx_seq_one_letter_code
_entity_poly.pdbx_strand_id
1 'polypeptide(L)' 'TYVAKVSMAIEPTIKIPSDSSARITAASLLGGNYLELMPGAATDTLGAGGVIYDTRDPISL' A
#
# COMPACT_ATOMS: atom_id res chain seq x y z
N THR A 1 6.37 14.50 -16.88
CA THR A 1 5.40 13.48 -16.44
C THR A 1 5.29 13.56 -14.93
N TYR A 2 4.08 13.54 -14.37
CA TYR A 2 3.85 13.60 -12.92
C TYR A 2 3.50 12.20 -12.40
N VAL A 3 4.01 11.83 -11.23
CA VAL A 3 3.67 10.59 -10.55
C VAL A 3 2.70 10.92 -9.41
N ALA A 4 1.59 10.20 -9.33
CA ALA A 4 0.67 10.32 -8.20
C ALA A 4 1.36 9.83 -6.92
N LYS A 5 1.32 10.64 -5.86
CA LYS A 5 1.83 10.25 -4.53
C LYS A 5 0.65 10.15 -3.57
N VAL A 6 0.58 9.03 -2.85
CA VAL A 6 -0.40 8.80 -1.78
C VAL A 6 0.33 8.86 -0.45
N SER A 7 -0.17 9.68 0.47
CA SER A 7 0.26 9.70 1.86
C SER A 7 -0.83 9.05 2.71
N MET A 8 -0.45 8.16 3.61
CA MET A 8 -1.36 7.41 4.46
C MET A 8 -1.07 7.69 5.92
N ALA A 9 -2.12 7.73 6.74
CA ALA A 9 -2.00 7.63 8.18
C ALA A 9 -2.22 6.17 8.58
N ILE A 10 -1.26 5.58 9.29
CA ILE A 10 -1.30 4.19 9.74
C ILE A 10 -1.06 4.19 11.24
N GLU A 11 -1.83 3.40 11.97
CA GLU A 11 -1.68 3.26 13.41
C GLU A 11 -0.25 2.79 13.76
N PRO A 12 0.46 3.45 14.69
CA PRO A 12 1.87 3.13 15.01
C PRO A 12 2.09 1.71 15.55
N THR A 13 1.03 1.06 16.03
CA THR A 13 1.06 -0.33 16.51
C THR A 13 1.11 -1.35 15.37
N ILE A 14 0.71 -0.96 14.15
CA ILE A 14 0.77 -1.81 12.96
C ILE A 14 2.19 -1.80 12.42
N LYS A 15 2.81 -2.99 12.34
CA LYS A 15 4.14 -3.18 11.77
C LYS A 15 4.02 -3.52 10.29
N ILE A 16 4.65 -2.71 9.45
CA ILE A 16 4.69 -2.91 8.00
C ILE A 16 6.11 -3.33 7.64
N PRO A 17 6.34 -4.58 7.17
CA PRO A 17 7.63 -5.02 6.67
C PRO A 17 8.19 -4.07 5.59
N SER A 18 9.50 -3.85 5.56
CA SER A 18 10.15 -2.93 4.62
C SER A 18 10.02 -3.35 3.14
N ASP A 19 9.76 -4.63 2.90
CA ASP A 19 9.51 -5.24 1.59
C ASP A 19 8.01 -5.38 1.25
N SER A 20 7.13 -4.67 1.96
CA SER A 20 5.70 -4.67 1.65
C SER A 20 5.42 -4.03 0.29
N SER A 21 4.32 -4.46 -0.36
CA SER A 21 3.82 -3.88 -1.61
C SER A 21 2.43 -3.28 -1.42
N ALA A 22 2.04 -2.37 -2.32
CA ALA A 22 0.75 -1.69 -2.29
C ALA A 22 0.06 -1.75 -3.67
N ARG A 23 -1.26 -1.91 -3.68
CA ARG A 23 -2.06 -1.79 -4.92
C ARG A 23 -3.40 -1.13 -4.68
N ILE A 24 -3.92 -0.44 -5.68
CA ILE A 24 -5.31 0.01 -5.68
C ILE A 24 -6.17 -1.13 -6.23
N THR A 25 -7.24 -1.49 -5.53
CA THR A 25 -8.18 -2.52 -5.97
C THR A 25 -9.61 -2.13 -5.64
N ALA A 26 -10.58 -2.79 -6.26
CA ALA A 26 -12.00 -2.50 -6.10
C ALA A 26 -12.66 -3.45 -5.10
N ALA A 27 -13.53 -2.92 -4.25
CA ALA A 27 -14.51 -3.74 -3.55
C ALA A 27 -15.52 -4.31 -4.56
N SER A 28 -16.12 -5.45 -4.24
CA SER A 28 -17.04 -6.19 -5.12
C SER A 28 -18.41 -5.46 -5.28
N LEU A 29 -19.52 -6.17 -5.09
CA LEU A 29 -20.90 -5.83 -5.51
C LEU A 29 -21.39 -4.37 -5.33
N LEU A 30 -20.86 -3.60 -4.36
CA LEU A 30 -21.32 -2.24 -4.05
C LEU A 30 -20.22 -1.17 -4.19
N GLY A 31 -19.07 -1.54 -4.77
CA GLY A 31 -18.08 -0.62 -5.32
C GLY A 31 -17.17 0.11 -4.31
N GLY A 32 -16.28 0.91 -4.89
CA GLY A 32 -15.25 1.69 -4.21
C GLY A 32 -13.85 1.13 -4.46
N ASN A 33 -12.87 2.03 -4.61
CA ASN A 33 -11.45 1.65 -4.65
C ASN A 33 -10.86 1.79 -3.26
N TYR A 34 -9.99 0.86 -2.88
CA TYR A 34 -9.18 0.94 -1.68
C TYR A 34 -7.73 0.60 -1.99
N LEU A 35 -6.84 1.01 -1.10
CA LEU A 35 -5.44 0.63 -1.15
C LEU A 35 -5.24 -0.62 -0.31
N GLU A 36 -4.84 -1.71 -0.96
CA GLU A 36 -4.45 -2.96 -0.32
C GLU A 36 -2.93 -2.93 -0.07
N LEU A 37 -2.52 -3.24 1.16
CA LEU A 37 -1.13 -3.46 1.52
C LEU A 37 -0.88 -4.95 1.69
N MET A 38 0.12 -5.48 1.00
CA MET A 38 0.57 -6.86 1.11
C MET A 38 1.88 -6.89 1.91
N PRO A 39 1.89 -7.44 3.13
CA PRO A 39 3.10 -7.60 3.90
C PRO A 39 4.07 -8.54 3.18
N GLY A 40 5.36 -8.19 3.18
CA GLY A 40 6.42 -9.10 2.78
C GLY A 40 6.96 -9.92 3.96
N ALA A 41 8.17 -10.44 3.82
CA ALA A 41 8.83 -11.31 4.79
C ALA A 41 10.00 -10.64 5.51
N ALA A 42 10.26 -9.35 5.25
CA ALA A 42 11.32 -8.61 5.93
C ALA A 42 11.09 -8.56 7.44
N THR A 43 12.18 -8.67 8.20
CA THR A 43 12.16 -8.58 9.66
C THR A 43 12.19 -7.12 10.14
N ASP A 44 12.72 -6.21 9.34
CA ASP A 44 12.68 -4.78 9.57
C ASP A 44 11.38 -4.16 9.04
N THR A 45 10.97 -3.07 9.69
CA THR A 45 9.67 -2.44 9.44
C THR A 45 9.82 -0.98 9.03
N LEU A 46 8.92 -0.50 8.17
CA LEU A 46 8.81 0.91 7.84
C LEU A 46 8.44 1.74 9.07
N GLY A 47 9.18 2.83 9.28
CA GLY A 47 8.85 3.86 10.27
C GLY A 47 7.98 4.98 9.68
N ALA A 48 7.67 5.99 10.50
CA ALA A 48 6.98 7.19 10.03
C ALA A 48 7.76 7.85 8.88
N GLY A 49 7.07 8.21 7.80
CA GLY A 49 7.69 8.73 6.58
C GLY A 49 8.31 7.66 5.67
N GLY A 50 8.23 6.38 6.04
CA GLY A 50 8.61 5.26 5.18
C GLY A 50 7.80 5.23 3.88
N VAL A 51 8.43 4.74 2.81
CA VAL A 51 7.86 4.73 1.46
C VAL A 51 7.81 3.30 0.95
N ILE A 52 6.64 2.90 0.44
CA ILE A 52 6.47 1.65 -0.31
C ILE A 52 6.75 1.96 -1.78
N TYR A 53 7.77 1.30 -2.35
CA TYR A 53 8.16 1.47 -3.75
C TYR A 53 7.58 0.39 -4.67
N ASP A 54 7.27 -0.80 -4.14
CA ASP A 54 6.57 -1.84 -4.90
C ASP A 54 5.07 -1.51 -4.95
N THR A 55 4.70 -0.70 -5.94
CA THR A 55 3.31 -0.33 -6.20
C THR A 55 2.84 -0.94 -7.51
N ARG A 56 1.66 -1.56 -7.51
CA ARG A 56 1.06 -2.12 -8.73
C ARG A 56 -0.14 -1.30 -9.19
N ASP A 57 -0.24 -1.16 -10.51
CA ASP A 57 -1.38 -0.52 -11.14
C ASP A 57 -2.65 -1.34 -10.87
N PRO A 58 -3.80 -0.67 -10.65
CA PRO A 58 -5.08 -1.36 -10.68
C PRO A 58 -5.24 -1.98 -12.07
N ILE A 59 -5.32 -3.31 -12.13
CA ILE A 59 -5.74 -3.98 -13.37
C ILE A 59 -7.18 -3.54 -13.60
N SER A 60 -7.41 -2.77 -14.66
CA SER A 60 -8.75 -2.51 -15.16
C SER A 60 -9.24 -3.81 -15.79
N LEU A 61 -10.13 -4.52 -15.09
CA LEU A 61 -10.91 -5.63 -15.68
C LEU A 61 -11.92 -5.10 -16.69
#